data_AF-A0A1Q7GQV0-F1
#
_entry.id   AF-A0A1Q7GQV0-F1
#
_cell.length_a   1.000
_cell.length_b   1.000
_cell.length_c   1.000
_cell.angle_alpha   90.00
_cell.angle_beta   90.00
_cell.angle_gamma   90.00
#
_symmetry.space_group_name_H-M   'P 1'
#
loop_
_entity.id
_entity.type
_entity.pdbx_description
1 polymer ?
#
loop_
_entity_poly.entity_id
_entity_poly.type
_entity_poly.pdbx_seq_one_letter_code
_entity_poly.pdbx_strand_id
1 'polypeptide(L)'
;MTGPPLTHPTHDQWLVQIDAELDGELSLVERAALAKHLVTCAHCAGARASQLEVRVALARSAGNPHAFVVPRPVIRPGALALWVAIALGVGLLAGWGAHQRWGGPGSGTPLEETRGTIVVH
;
A
#
# COMPACT_ATOMS: atom_id res chain seq x y z
N MET A 1 -36.01 24.64 -10.96
CA MET A 1 -35.38 23.98 -9.79
C MET A 1 -34.44 22.90 -10.32
N THR A 2 -33.24 23.30 -10.71
CA THR A 2 -32.17 22.40 -11.16
C THR A 2 -31.16 22.34 -10.03
N GLY A 3 -31.05 21.18 -9.36
CA GLY A 3 -30.02 20.96 -8.35
C GLY A 3 -28.61 21.12 -8.95
N PRO A 4 -27.61 21.53 -8.16
CA PRO A 4 -26.25 21.72 -8.66
C PRO A 4 -25.69 20.40 -9.20
N PRO A 5 -24.88 20.43 -10.27
CA PRO A 5 -24.23 19.23 -10.78
C PRO A 5 -23.32 18.66 -9.69
N LEU A 6 -23.48 17.36 -9.39
CA LEU A 6 -22.57 16.61 -8.51
C LEU A 6 -21.24 16.44 -9.24
N THR A 7 -20.45 17.50 -9.27
CA THR A 7 -19.06 17.46 -9.74
C THR A 7 -18.28 16.64 -8.74
N HIS A 8 -17.68 15.54 -9.21
CA HIS A 8 -16.75 14.80 -8.37
C HIS A 8 -15.58 15.72 -8.05
N PRO A 9 -15.26 15.92 -6.76
CA PRO A 9 -14.15 16.78 -6.39
C PRO A 9 -12.85 16.29 -7.03
N THR A 10 -12.09 17.24 -7.58
CA THR A 10 -10.80 16.95 -8.23
C THR A 10 -9.76 16.55 -7.18
N HIS A 11 -8.65 15.92 -7.61
CA HIS A 11 -7.55 15.60 -6.67
C HIS A 11 -7.01 16.84 -5.95
N ASP A 12 -6.93 17.99 -6.63
CA ASP A 12 -6.48 19.23 -5.99
C ASP A 12 -7.43 19.70 -4.88
N GLN A 13 -8.74 19.54 -5.07
CA GLN A 13 -9.73 19.83 -4.04
C GLN A 13 -9.59 18.88 -2.84
N TRP A 14 -9.29 17.61 -3.10
CA TRP A 14 -9.00 16.65 -2.02
C TRP A 14 -7.73 17.01 -1.25
N LEU A 15 -6.69 17.55 -1.89
CA LEU A 15 -5.48 17.99 -1.20
C LEU A 15 -5.76 19.15 -0.22
N VAL A 16 -6.59 20.11 -0.63
CA VAL A 16 -7.04 21.19 0.26
C VAL A 16 -7.85 20.64 1.44
N GLN A 17 -8.70 19.64 1.17
CA GLN A 17 -9.51 19.01 2.21
C GLN A 17 -8.67 18.17 3.20
N ILE A 18 -7.56 17.58 2.75
CA ILE A 18 -6.59 16.91 3.62
C ILE A 18 -5.90 17.92 4.53
N ASP A 19 -5.50 19.08 4.03
CA ASP A 19 -4.87 20.12 4.85
C ASP A 19 -5.82 20.60 5.97
N ALA A 20 -7.09 20.90 5.60
CA ALA A 20 -8.14 21.24 6.55
C ALA A 20 -8.47 20.11 7.56
N GLU A 21 -8.33 18.83 7.16
CA GLU A 21 -8.41 17.69 8.10
C GLU A 21 -7.28 17.74 9.12
N LEU A 22 -6.05 17.99 8.66
CA LEU A 22 -4.85 18.02 9.50
C LEU A 22 -4.80 19.23 10.43
N ASP A 23 -5.43 20.35 10.06
CA ASP A 23 -5.63 21.52 10.91
C ASP A 23 -6.81 21.39 11.89
N GLY A 24 -7.62 20.32 11.75
CA GLY A 24 -8.76 20.05 12.62
C GLY A 24 -10.01 20.89 12.30
N GLU A 25 -9.99 21.64 11.20
CA GLU A 25 -11.07 22.53 10.77
C GLU A 25 -12.18 21.81 9.98
N LEU A 26 -11.95 20.54 9.63
CA LEU A 26 -12.87 19.77 8.80
C LEU A 26 -14.09 19.25 9.57
N SER A 27 -15.29 19.50 9.02
CA SER A 27 -16.54 19.00 9.59
C SER A 27 -16.62 17.47 9.58
N LEU A 28 -17.49 16.89 10.42
CA LEU A 28 -17.64 15.43 10.52
C LEU A 28 -18.07 14.78 9.19
N VAL A 29 -18.92 15.46 8.42
CA VAL A 29 -19.44 14.97 7.14
C VAL A 29 -18.34 14.95 6.09
N GLU A 30 -17.58 16.04 6.00
CA GLU A 30 -16.44 16.18 5.09
C GLU A 30 -15.34 15.18 5.44
N ARG A 31 -15.09 14.93 6.72
CA ARG A 31 -14.14 13.93 7.19
C ARG A 31 -14.53 12.52 6.77
N ALA A 32 -15.82 12.18 6.84
CA ALA A 32 -16.32 10.89 6.37
C ALA A 32 -16.19 10.74 4.85
N ALA A 33 -16.45 11.80 4.09
CA ALA A 33 -16.29 11.83 2.63
C ALA A 33 -14.82 11.65 2.23
N LEU A 34 -13.90 12.37 2.91
CA LEU A 34 -12.46 12.26 2.71
C LEU A 34 -11.96 10.84 3.05
N ALA A 35 -12.36 10.29 4.20
CA ALA A 35 -11.99 8.93 4.58
C ALA A 35 -12.41 7.89 3.52
N LYS A 36 -13.60 8.04 2.93
CA LYS A 36 -14.07 7.18 1.85
C LYS A 36 -13.19 7.29 0.60
N HIS A 37 -12.78 8.51 0.23
CA HIS A 37 -11.90 8.73 -0.92
C HIS A 37 -10.50 8.15 -0.72
N LEU A 38 -9.92 8.31 0.48
CA LEU A 38 -8.58 7.81 0.79
C LEU A 38 -8.47 6.28 0.71
N VAL A 39 -9.58 5.55 0.91
CA VAL A 39 -9.61 4.09 0.73
C VAL A 39 -9.47 3.69 -0.75
N THR A 40 -9.91 4.55 -1.69
CA THR A 40 -9.91 4.23 -3.12
C THR A 40 -8.84 4.96 -3.93
N CYS A 41 -8.17 5.95 -3.36
CA CYS A 41 -7.13 6.73 -4.04
C CYS A 41 -5.78 6.69 -3.30
N ALA A 42 -4.85 5.89 -3.82
CA ALA A 42 -3.49 5.76 -3.26
C ALA A 42 -2.69 7.08 -3.33
N HIS A 43 -2.93 7.92 -4.33
CA HIS A 43 -2.25 9.21 -4.49
C HIS A 43 -2.59 10.17 -3.35
N CYS A 44 -3.89 10.35 -3.06
CA CYS A 44 -4.34 11.19 -1.96
C CYS A 44 -3.99 10.61 -0.58
N ALA A 45 -4.02 9.27 -0.44
CA ALA A 45 -3.53 8.60 0.77
C ALA A 45 -2.03 8.84 1.03
N GLY A 46 -1.21 8.81 -0.02
CA GLY A 46 0.21 9.12 0.05
C GLY A 46 0.47 10.59 0.40
N ALA A 47 -0.27 11.53 -0.22
CA ALA A 47 -0.13 12.96 0.07
C ALA A 47 -0.46 13.31 1.52
N ARG A 48 -1.49 12.69 2.10
CA ARG A 48 -1.82 12.83 3.53
C ARG A 48 -0.70 12.33 4.45
N ALA A 49 -0.08 11.19 4.11
CA ALA A 49 1.00 10.63 4.90
C ALA A 49 2.25 11.53 4.87
N SER A 50 2.64 12.04 3.70
CA SER A 50 3.81 12.90 3.57
C SER A 50 3.64 14.25 4.29
N GLN A 51 2.47 14.88 4.20
CA GLN A 51 2.17 16.12 4.93
C GLN A 51 2.24 15.93 6.45
N LEU A 52 1.74 14.79 6.93
CA LEU A 52 1.79 14.45 8.34
C LEU A 52 3.23 14.22 8.84
N GLU A 53 4.08 13.56 8.05
CA GLU A 53 5.50 13.39 8.37
C GLU A 53 6.23 14.73 8.49
N VAL A 54 5.97 15.67 7.57
CA VAL A 54 6.55 17.03 7.60
C VAL A 54 6.11 17.78 8.86
N ARG A 55 4.81 17.77 9.20
CA ARG A 55 4.28 18.43 10.39
C ARG A 55 4.86 17.84 11.69
N VAL A 56 5.00 16.52 11.76
CA VAL A 56 5.63 15.83 12.90
C VAL A 56 7.13 16.17 13.00
N ALA A 57 7.85 16.20 11.88
CA ALA A 57 9.26 16.58 11.85
C ALA A 57 9.46 18.03 12.33
N LEU A 58 8.59 18.95 11.89
CA LEU A 58 8.58 20.34 12.32
C LEU A 58 8.30 20.47 13.83
N ALA A 59 7.25 19.81 14.33
CA ALA A 59 6.93 19.82 15.77
C ALA A 59 8.05 19.22 16.63
N ARG A 60 8.71 18.16 16.16
CA ARG A 60 9.89 17.59 16.81
C ARG A 60 11.05 18.58 16.84
N SER A 61 11.31 19.28 15.74
CA SER A 61 12.37 20.30 15.67
C SER A 61 12.09 21.51 16.58
N ALA A 62 10.82 21.83 16.82
CA ALA A 62 10.38 22.89 17.73
C ALA A 62 10.41 22.47 19.22
N GLY A 63 10.91 21.27 19.55
CA GLY A 63 11.06 20.80 20.93
C GLY A 63 9.76 20.32 21.58
N ASN A 64 8.70 20.06 20.80
CA ASN A 64 7.39 19.65 21.33
C ASN A 64 6.99 18.23 20.86
N PRO A 65 7.68 17.18 21.34
CA PRO A 65 7.50 15.81 20.84
C PRO A 65 6.15 15.17 21.21
N HIS A 66 5.39 15.78 22.14
CA HIS A 66 4.11 15.25 22.64
C HIS A 66 2.87 15.94 22.05
N ALA A 67 3.03 17.03 21.29
CA ALA A 67 1.89 17.79 20.76
C ALA A 67 1.11 17.06 19.65
N PHE A 68 1.70 16.05 19.02
CA PHE A 68 1.04 15.26 17.97
C PHE A 68 1.05 13.77 18.32
N VAL A 69 0.04 13.31 19.06
CA VAL A 69 -0.33 11.89 19.06
C VAL A 69 -1.09 11.64 17.76
N VAL A 70 -0.36 11.43 16.67
CA VAL A 70 -0.96 11.00 15.42
C VAL A 70 -1.53 9.60 15.63
N PRO A 71 -2.84 9.37 15.40
CA PRO A 71 -3.38 8.04 15.28
C PRO A 71 -2.65 7.36 14.13
N ARG A 72 -1.70 6.47 14.42
CA ARG A 72 -1.07 5.67 13.37
C ARG A 72 -2.20 4.90 12.69
N PRO A 73 -2.33 4.93 11.36
CA PRO A 73 -3.26 4.06 10.67
C PRO A 73 -2.91 2.64 11.10
N VAL A 74 -3.77 2.04 11.92
CA VAL A 74 -3.59 0.69 12.39
C VAL A 74 -3.84 -0.18 11.18
N ILE A 75 -2.77 -0.53 10.46
CA ILE A 75 -2.83 -1.60 9.47
C ILE A 75 -3.40 -2.78 10.23
N ARG A 76 -4.63 -3.18 9.87
CA ARG A 76 -5.30 -4.30 10.54
C ARG A 76 -4.39 -5.52 10.33
N PRO A 77 -3.74 -6.05 11.38
CA PRO A 77 -2.76 -7.11 11.20
C PRO A 77 -3.39 -8.34 10.54
N GLY A 78 -4.68 -8.58 10.80
CA GLY A 78 -5.46 -9.62 10.13
C GLY A 78 -5.64 -9.42 8.63
N ALA A 79 -5.81 -8.18 8.15
CA ALA A 79 -5.95 -7.92 6.72
C ALA A 79 -4.62 -8.18 5.99
N LEU A 80 -3.50 -7.74 6.57
CA LEU A 80 -2.17 -8.04 6.03
C LEU A 80 -1.90 -9.55 6.02
N ALA A 81 -2.17 -10.24 7.13
CA ALA A 81 -1.98 -11.68 7.23
C ALA A 81 -2.80 -12.46 6.21
N LEU A 82 -4.05 -12.06 5.98
CA LEU A 82 -4.91 -12.65 4.95
C LEU A 82 -4.29 -12.48 3.56
N TRP A 83 -3.82 -11.28 3.21
CA TRP A 83 -3.20 -11.04 1.90
C TRP A 83 -1.91 -11.83 1.72
N VAL A 84 -1.09 -11.95 2.77
CA VAL A 84 0.11 -12.81 2.75
C VAL A 84 -0.27 -14.27 2.52
N ALA A 85 -1.28 -14.78 3.23
CA ALA A 85 -1.75 -16.15 3.06
C ALA A 85 -2.28 -16.40 1.64
N ILE A 86 -3.03 -15.46 1.07
CA ILE A 86 -3.51 -15.53 -0.32
C ILE A 86 -2.33 -15.57 -1.29
N ALA A 87 -1.35 -14.67 -1.15
CA ALA A 87 -0.19 -14.62 -2.03
C ALA A 87 0.62 -15.93 -1.98
N LEU A 88 0.82 -16.49 -0.79
CA LEU A 88 1.49 -17.78 -0.60
C LEU A 88 0.68 -18.92 -1.23
N GLY A 89 -0.64 -18.96 -1.02
CA GLY A 89 -1.51 -19.97 -1.62
C GLY A 89 -1.49 -19.93 -3.14
N VAL A 90 -1.59 -18.74 -3.74
CA VAL A 90 -1.52 -18.55 -5.19
C VAL A 90 -0.16 -18.99 -5.73
N GLY A 91 0.94 -18.59 -5.08
CA GLY A 91 2.29 -19.01 -5.46
C GLY A 91 2.48 -20.53 -5.40
N LEU A 92 1.98 -21.18 -4.35
CA LEU A 92 2.05 -22.64 -4.19
C LEU A 92 1.27 -23.36 -5.29
N LEU A 93 0.03 -22.94 -5.56
CA LEU A 93 -0.81 -23.54 -6.59
C LEU A 93 -0.23 -23.35 -7.99
N ALA A 94 0.29 -22.16 -8.28
CA ALA A 94 0.96 -21.88 -9.55
C ALA A 94 2.22 -22.73 -9.72
N GLY A 95 3.07 -22.84 -8.68
CA GLY A 95 4.26 -23.67 -8.69
C GLY A 95 3.94 -25.16 -8.86
N TRP A 96 2.91 -25.65 -8.17
CA TRP A 96 2.45 -27.04 -8.32
C TRP A 96 1.94 -27.34 -9.72
N GLY A 97 1.10 -26.46 -10.29
CA GLY A 97 0.61 -26.60 -11.66
C GLY A 97 1.73 -26.60 -12.70
N ALA A 98 2.74 -25.73 -12.52
CA ALA A 98 3.93 -25.72 -13.36
C ALA A 98 4.72 -27.05 -13.25
N HIS A 99 4.91 -27.57 -12.03
CA HIS A 99 5.59 -28.84 -11.80
C HIS A 99 4.85 -30.01 -12.49
N GLN A 100 3.51 -30.06 -12.41
CA GLN A 100 2.73 -31.12 -13.05
C GLN A 100 2.79 -31.05 -14.58
N ARG A 101 2.86 -29.84 -15.14
CA ARG A 101 2.84 -29.64 -16.60
C ARG A 101 4.21 -29.85 -17.24
N TRP A 102 5.27 -29.32 -16.64
CA TRP A 102 6.61 -29.24 -17.26
C TRP A 102 7.67 -30.08 -16.53
N GLY A 103 7.30 -30.76 -15.44
CA GLY A 103 8.25 -31.41 -14.54
C GLY A 103 8.81 -30.41 -13.53
N GLY A 104 9.07 -30.88 -12.31
CA GLY A 104 9.78 -30.09 -11.30
C GLY A 104 11.23 -29.83 -11.72
N PRO A 105 11.95 -28.93 -11.02
CA PRO A 105 13.39 -28.78 -11.26
C PRO A 105 14.01 -30.18 -11.16
N GLY A 106 14.52 -30.67 -12.29
CA GLY A 106 15.18 -31.98 -12.34
C GLY A 106 16.17 -32.03 -11.19
N SER A 107 16.14 -33.10 -10.41
CA SER A 107 17.11 -33.34 -9.35
C SER A 107 18.48 -33.24 -10.00
N GLY A 108 19.10 -32.06 -9.90
CA GLY A 108 20.32 -31.77 -10.62
C GLY A 108 21.31 -32.81 -10.14
N THR A 109 21.69 -33.74 -11.01
CA THR A 109 23.07 -34.19 -10.98
C THR A 109 23.89 -32.89 -10.96
N PRO A 110 24.72 -32.71 -9.93
CA PRO A 110 25.39 -31.44 -9.77
C PRO A 110 26.19 -31.18 -11.05
N LEU A 111 26.20 -29.92 -11.51
CA LEU A 111 26.78 -29.47 -12.79
C LEU A 111 28.27 -29.85 -12.99
N GLU A 112 28.88 -30.52 -12.00
CA GLU A 112 30.13 -31.26 -12.12
C GLU A 112 30.07 -32.38 -13.18
N GLU A 113 28.96 -33.10 -13.32
CA GLU A 113 28.90 -34.32 -14.16
C GLU A 113 28.78 -34.02 -15.67
N THR A 114 28.17 -32.88 -16.04
CA THR A 114 27.99 -32.50 -17.45
C THR A 114 29.22 -31.83 -18.08
N ARG A 115 30.27 -31.53 -17.30
CA ARG A 115 31.54 -31.02 -17.86
C ARG A 115 32.39 -32.09 -18.55
N GLY A 116 32.05 -33.38 -18.41
CA GLY A 116 32.79 -34.48 -19.05
C GLY A 116 32.44 -34.76 -20.52
N THR A 117 31.26 -34.33 -21.00
CA THR A 117 30.70 -34.84 -22.28
C THR A 117 30.68 -33.81 -23.42
N ILE A 118 31.06 -32.55 -23.17
CA ILE A 118 30.98 -31.48 -24.20
C ILE A 118 32.38 -31.13 -24.78
N VAL A 119 33.39 -32.01 -24.62
CA VAL A 119 34.71 -31.86 -25.27
C VAL A 119 35.16 -33.15 -25.96
N VAL A 120 34.26 -33.98 -26.49
CA VAL A 120 34.62 -34.95 -27.54
C VAL A 120 33.38 -35.23 -28.38
N HIS A 121 33.14 -34.40 -29.40
CA HIS A 121 32.91 -34.81 -30.79
C HIS A 121 32.61 -33.61 -31.68
#